data_AF-A0AA89BL94-F1
#
_entry.id   AF-A0AA89BL94-F1
#
_cell.length_a   1.000
_cell.length_b   1.000
_cell.length_c   1.000
_cell.angle_alpha   90.00
_cell.angle_beta   90.00
_cell.angle_gamma   90.00
#
_symmetry.space_group_name_H-M   'P 1'
#
loop_
_entity.id
_entity.type
_entity.pdbx_description
1 polymer ?
#
loop_
_entity_poly.entity_id
_entity_poly.type
_entity_poly.pdbx_seq_one_letter_code
_entity_poly.pdbx_strand_id
1 'polypeptide(L)'
;MIEESNLPVNVYCKFVKQRTPEWMNIRSTAAVTESTVYKAIGLETLRAEQLHFDEVVRGKPKLLVPQDVEVRLQHGQTNEINGIATLVAVILPT
;
A
#
# COMPACT_ATOMS: atom_id res chain seq x y z
N MET A 1 19.63 32.48 -9.17
CA MET A 1 19.98 31.04 -9.15
C MET A 1 19.02 30.41 -8.17
N ILE A 2 17.83 30.04 -8.66
CA ILE A 2 16.74 29.51 -7.84
C ILE A 2 16.98 28.01 -7.76
N GLU A 3 17.17 27.49 -6.56
CA GLU A 3 17.31 26.05 -6.31
C GLU A 3 16.05 25.34 -6.81
N GLU A 4 16.24 24.35 -7.67
CA GLU A 4 15.21 23.43 -8.15
C GLU A 4 14.76 22.49 -7.01
N SER A 5 14.14 23.05 -5.97
CA SER A 5 13.56 22.26 -4.87
C SER A 5 12.08 22.00 -5.14
N ASN A 6 11.73 20.72 -5.26
CA ASN A 6 10.41 20.12 -5.01
C ASN A 6 9.30 20.29 -6.07
N LEU A 7 9.54 19.76 -7.28
CA LEU A 7 8.42 19.29 -8.11
C LEU A 7 8.08 17.82 -7.74
N PRO A 8 6.78 17.48 -7.63
CA PRO A 8 6.34 16.14 -7.23
C PRO A 8 6.90 15.12 -8.23
N VAL A 9 7.52 14.06 -7.72
CA VAL A 9 8.15 13.03 -8.54
C VAL A 9 7.14 12.60 -9.62
N ASN A 10 7.41 12.97 -10.86
CA ASN A 10 6.65 12.54 -12.03
C ASN A 10 7.00 11.07 -12.29
N VAL A 11 6.68 10.19 -11.34
CA VAL A 11 6.75 8.75 -11.53
C VAL A 11 5.63 8.43 -12.50
N TYR A 12 6.00 8.05 -13.72
CA TYR A 12 5.08 7.40 -14.64
C TYR A 12 4.53 6.13 -13.96
N CYS A 13 3.40 6.26 -13.27
CA CYS A 13 2.75 5.23 -12.45
C CYS A 13 2.34 3.98 -13.25
N LYS A 14 2.38 4.05 -14.59
CA LYS A 14 1.93 2.97 -15.48
C LYS A 14 2.68 1.64 -15.30
N PHE A 15 3.92 1.63 -14.78
CA PHE A 15 4.73 0.40 -14.72
C PHE A 15 5.53 0.24 -13.41
N VAL A 16 4.92 0.54 -12.26
CA VAL A 16 5.58 0.29 -10.97
C VAL A 16 5.18 -1.08 -10.43
N LYS A 17 6.12 -2.03 -10.43
CA LYS A 17 5.91 -3.36 -9.85
C LYS A 17 5.67 -3.24 -8.35
N GLN A 18 4.67 -3.95 -7.83
CA GLN A 18 4.43 -4.02 -6.39
C GLN A 18 5.69 -4.47 -5.64
N ARG A 19 5.87 -3.98 -4.40
CA ARG A 19 7.00 -4.34 -3.50
C ARG A 19 8.37 -3.79 -3.90
N THR A 20 8.41 -2.92 -4.90
CA THR A 20 9.62 -2.16 -5.22
C THR A 20 9.77 -0.97 -4.26
N PRO A 21 11.00 -0.47 -4.02
CA PRO A 21 11.20 0.76 -3.25
C PRO A 21 10.40 1.94 -3.79
N GLU A 22 10.28 2.05 -5.11
CA GLU A 22 9.49 3.07 -5.79
C GLU A 22 8.00 2.93 -5.44
N TRP A 23 7.46 1.71 -5.43
CA TRP A 23 6.09 1.44 -5.01
C TRP A 23 5.85 1.85 -3.54
N MET A 24 6.79 1.53 -2.66
CA MET A 24 6.72 1.93 -1.25
C MET A 24 6.79 3.44 -1.08
N ASN A 25 7.63 4.12 -1.86
CA ASN A 25 7.75 5.58 -1.83
C ASN A 25 6.47 6.26 -2.33
N ILE A 26 5.86 5.77 -3.42
CA ILE A 26 4.58 6.32 -3.88
C ILE A 26 3.51 6.15 -2.80
N ARG A 27 3.44 4.97 -2.17
CA ARG A 27 2.47 4.69 -1.10
C ARG A 27 2.73 5.45 0.19
N SER A 28 3.97 5.83 0.50
CA SER A 28 4.27 6.62 1.68
C SER A 28 3.76 8.05 1.55
N THR A 29 3.66 8.58 0.32
CA THR A 29 3.09 9.91 0.06
C THR A 29 1.55 9.93 0.10
N ALA A 30 0.90 8.77 -0.01
CA ALA A 30 -0.55 8.67 -0.01
C ALA A 30 -1.11 8.72 1.42
N ALA A 31 -2.05 9.65 1.67
CA ALA A 31 -2.76 9.70 2.94
C ALA A 31 -3.63 8.45 3.15
N VAL A 32 -4.28 7.99 2.09
CA VAL A 32 -5.14 6.81 2.12
C VAL A 32 -4.71 5.88 1.00
N THR A 33 -4.56 4.59 1.33
CA THR A 33 -4.40 3.51 0.35
C THR A 33 -5.66 2.68 0.32
N GLU A 34 -5.90 1.94 -0.76
CA GLU A 34 -7.08 1.06 -0.86
C GLU A 34 -7.17 0.07 0.32
N SER A 35 -6.04 -0.52 0.72
CA SER A 35 -5.93 -1.39 1.90
C SER A 35 -6.17 -0.69 3.24
N THR A 36 -6.30 0.63 3.28
CA THR A 36 -6.58 1.40 4.52
C THR A 36 -7.82 2.28 4.39
N VAL A 37 -8.54 2.23 3.25
CA VAL A 37 -9.68 3.12 3.00
C VAL A 37 -10.78 2.93 4.04
N TYR A 38 -11.05 1.68 4.41
CA TYR A 38 -12.06 1.33 5.40
C TYR A 38 -11.80 1.97 6.78
N LYS A 39 -10.53 2.24 7.12
CA LYS A 39 -10.14 2.98 8.34
C LYS A 39 -10.44 4.47 8.22
N ALA A 40 -10.23 5.03 7.03
CA ALA A 40 -10.43 6.44 6.74
C ALA A 40 -11.91 6.83 6.64
N ILE A 41 -12.78 5.90 6.20
CA ILE A 41 -14.23 6.13 6.06
C ILE A 41 -15.04 5.64 7.27
N GLY A 42 -14.39 5.29 8.38
CA GLY A 42 -15.07 4.92 9.63
C GLY A 42 -15.78 3.57 9.61
N LEU A 43 -15.38 2.62 8.75
CA LEU A 43 -15.97 1.27 8.69
C LEU A 43 -15.33 0.27 9.67
N GLU A 44 -14.34 0.71 10.47
CA GLU A 44 -13.72 -0.11 11.52
C GLU A 44 -14.16 0.36 12.91
N THR A 45 -13.22 0.49 13.85
CA THR A 45 -13.47 1.00 15.21
C THR A 45 -12.98 2.45 15.32
N LEU A 46 -13.61 3.24 16.19
CA LEU A 46 -13.17 4.62 16.47
C LEU A 46 -11.68 4.71 16.86
N ARG A 47 -11.18 3.69 17.56
CA ARG A 47 -9.75 3.59 17.91
C ARG A 47 -8.87 3.45 16.68
N ALA A 48 -9.27 2.63 15.71
CA ALA A 48 -8.50 2.39 14.50
C ALA A 48 -8.52 3.60 13.56
N GLU A 49 -9.63 4.32 13.50
CA GLU A 49 -9.74 5.60 12.78
C GLU A 49 -8.81 6.66 13.38
N GLN A 50 -8.83 6.83 14.71
CA GLN A 50 -7.93 7.77 15.41
C GLN A 50 -6.46 7.40 15.19
N LEU A 51 -6.12 6.11 15.22
CA LEU A 51 -4.77 5.63 14.92
C LEU A 51 -4.36 5.97 13.48
N HIS A 52 -5.24 5.73 12.50
CA HIS A 52 -4.97 6.07 11.11
C HIS A 52 -4.76 7.58 10.91
N PHE A 53 -5.61 8.42 11.53
CA PHE A 53 -5.46 9.87 11.52
C PHE A 53 -4.14 10.32 12.15
N ASP A 54 -3.77 9.72 13.29
CA ASP A 54 -2.53 10.04 13.98
C ASP A 54 -1.28 9.68 13.16
N GLU A 55 -1.30 8.54 12.47
CA GLU A 55 -0.18 8.07 11.62
C GLU A 55 -0.05 8.92 10.35
N VAL A 56 -1.16 9.26 9.71
CA VAL A 56 -1.17 9.88 8.38
C VAL A 56 -1.18 11.41 8.45
N VAL A 57 -1.99 11.99 9.32
CA VAL A 57 -2.21 13.45 9.38
C VAL A 57 -1.31 14.09 10.43
N ARG A 58 -1.11 13.44 11.58
CA ARG A 58 -0.25 13.97 12.65
C ARG A 58 1.21 13.50 12.54
N GLY A 59 1.54 12.63 11.60
CA GLY A 59 2.90 12.16 11.35
C GLY A 59 3.49 11.33 12.49
N LYS A 60 2.66 10.66 13.31
CA LYS A 60 3.17 9.75 14.33
C LYS A 60 3.81 8.52 13.67
N PRO A 61 4.88 7.95 14.26
CA PRO A 61 5.54 6.77 13.71
C PRO A 61 4.55 5.61 13.62
N LYS A 62 4.55 4.91 12.47
CA LYS A 62 3.73 3.72 12.25
C LYS A 62 4.09 2.65 13.27
N LEU A 63 3.07 1.97 13.78
CA LEU A 63 3.27 0.79 14.62
C LEU A 63 3.97 -0.31 13.81
N LEU A 64 4.82 -1.09 14.48
CA LEU A 64 5.48 -2.25 13.88
C LEU A 64 4.42 -3.24 13.38
N VAL A 65 4.65 -3.77 12.17
CA VAL A 65 3.78 -4.81 11.60
C VAL A 65 3.89 -6.05 12.50
N PRO A 66 2.77 -6.59 13.02
CA PRO A 66 2.78 -7.81 13.81
C PRO A 66 3.40 -8.98 13.04
N GLN A 67 4.13 -9.86 13.73
CA GLN A 67 4.87 -10.95 13.09
C GLN A 67 3.96 -11.94 12.35
N ASP A 68 2.76 -12.18 12.86
CA ASP A 68 1.75 -13.01 12.20
C ASP A 68 1.27 -12.41 10.87
N VAL A 69 1.14 -11.08 10.81
CA VAL A 69 0.80 -10.35 9.59
C VAL A 69 1.93 -10.44 8.59
N GLU A 70 3.18 -10.30 9.03
CA GLU A 70 4.37 -10.43 8.18
C GLU A 70 4.44 -11.81 7.52
N VAL A 71 4.21 -12.88 8.29
CA VAL A 71 4.17 -14.25 7.75
C VAL A 71 3.08 -14.41 6.68
N ARG A 72 1.88 -13.86 6.91
CA ARG A 72 0.79 -13.90 5.92
C ARG A 72 1.11 -13.10 4.66
N LEU A 73 1.76 -11.95 4.82
CA LEU A 73 2.22 -11.14 3.68
C LEU A 73 3.23 -11.93 2.85
N GLN A 74 4.23 -12.56 3.47
CA GLN A 74 5.22 -13.39 2.77
C GLN A 74 4.58 -14.58 2.04
N HIS A 75 3.59 -15.22 2.65
CA HIS A 75 2.85 -16.29 2.00
C HIS A 75 2.11 -15.80 0.74
N GLY A 76 1.39 -14.68 0.85
CA GLY A 76 0.69 -14.06 -0.29
C GLY A 76 1.66 -13.67 -1.40
N GLN A 77 2.80 -13.08 -1.04
CA GLN A 77 3.86 -12.70 -1.98
C GLN A 77 4.43 -13.86 -2.81
N THR A 78 4.56 -15.02 -2.18
CA THR A 78 5.12 -16.22 -2.83
C THR A 78 4.11 -16.85 -3.79
N ASN A 79 2.81 -16.76 -3.46
CA ASN A 79 1.74 -17.43 -4.20
C ASN A 79 0.93 -16.52 -5.12
N GLU A 80 1.21 -15.22 -5.15
CA GLU A 80 0.53 -14.24 -6.00
C GLU A 80 0.50 -14.67 -7.47
N ILE A 81 1.63 -15.17 -7.99
CA ILE A 81 1.74 -15.66 -9.37
C ILE A 81 0.83 -16.86 -9.64
N ASN A 82 0.69 -17.76 -8.67
CA ASN A 82 -0.19 -18.93 -8.78
C ASN A 82 -1.65 -18.48 -8.83
N GLY A 83 -2.03 -17.52 -7.98
CA GLY A 83 -3.37 -16.94 -8.00
C GLY A 83 -3.73 -16.28 -9.33
N ILE A 84 -2.80 -15.52 -9.92
CA ILE A 84 -2.97 -14.92 -11.25
C ILE A 84 -3.10 -16.02 -12.32
N ALA A 85 -2.23 -17.03 -12.29
CA ALA A 85 -2.28 -18.13 -13.26
C ALA A 85 -3.62 -18.89 -13.21
N THR A 86 -4.13 -19.18 -12.01
CA THR A 86 -5.44 -19.80 -11.82
C THR A 86 -6.56 -18.91 -12.35
N LEU A 87 -6.55 -17.61 -12.04
CA LEU A 87 -7.56 -16.67 -12.52
C LEU A 87 -7.58 -16.59 -14.06
N VAL A 88 -6.40 -16.49 -14.67
CA VAL A 88 -6.23 -16.43 -16.13
C VAL A 88 -6.73 -17.71 -16.79
N ALA A 89 -6.40 -18.89 -16.23
CA ALA A 89 -6.85 -20.18 -16.76
C ALA A 89 -8.38 -20.37 -16.67
N VAL A 90 -9.04 -19.75 -15.68
CA VAL A 90 -10.50 -19.80 -15.54
C VAL A 90 -11.20 -18.85 -16.50
N ILE A 91 -10.63 -17.65 -16.72
CA ILE A 91 -11.30 -16.58 -17.47
C ILE A 91 -10.99 -16.62 -18.96
N LEU A 92 -9.76 -16.98 -19.35
CA LEU A 92 -9.40 -17.02 -20.76
C LEU A 92 -9.90 -18.31 -21.39
N PRO A 93 -10.67 -18.23 -22.50
CA PRO A 93 -11.01 -19.41 -23.28
C PRO A 93 -9.73 -20.03 -23.83
N THR A 94 -9.63 -21.35 -23.76
CA THR A 94 -8.58 -22.18 -24.37
C THR A 94 -8.68 -22.21 -25.88
#